data_AF-A0A2V3HWJ5-F1
#
_entry.id   AF-A0A2V3HWJ5-F1
#
_cell.length_a   1.000
_cell.length_b   1.000
_cell.length_c   1.000
_cell.angle_alpha   90.00
_cell.angle_beta   90.00
_cell.angle_gamma   90.00
#
_symmetry.space_group_name_H-M   'P 1'
#
loop_
_entity.id
_entity.type
_entity.pdbx_description
1 polymer ?
#
loop_
_entity_poly.entity_id
_entity_poly.type
_entity_poly.pdbx_seq_one_letter_code
_entity_poly.pdbx_strand_id
1 'polypeptide(L)' 'MRIEERMVQWNAFRRALRTEDRLALDEAANAVRQRASAGGMMPTPDPLEPILLSVLVDAFVRIRRLEARLEEME' A
#
# COMPACT_ATOMS: atom_id res chain seq x y z
N MET A 1 4.63 -3.35 -13.66
CA MET A 1 4.24 -2.23 -12.78
C MET A 1 5.46 -1.77 -11.99
N ARG A 2 5.96 -0.54 -12.20
CA ARG A 2 7.21 -0.12 -11.56
C ARG A 2 6.92 0.82 -10.39
N ILE A 3 6.39 0.24 -9.31
CA ILE A 3 6.15 0.97 -8.04
C ILE A 3 7.38 1.78 -7.62
N GLU A 4 8.59 1.28 -7.90
CA GLU A 4 9.85 1.99 -7.64
C GLU A 4 9.94 3.35 -8.37
N GLU A 5 9.52 3.44 -9.63
CA GLU A 5 9.49 4.71 -10.36
C GLU A 5 8.47 5.67 -9.74
N ARG A 6 7.31 5.15 -9.33
CA ARG A 6 6.27 5.95 -8.69
C ARG A 6 6.72 6.44 -7.30
N MET A 7 7.42 5.61 -6.53
CA MET A 7 8.02 5.99 -5.24
C MET A 7 9.04 7.12 -5.42
N VAL A 8 9.86 7.06 -6.46
CA VAL A 8 10.81 8.14 -6.78
C VAL A 8 10.06 9.46 -7.04
N GLN A 9 8.96 9.42 -7.80
CA GLN A 9 8.13 10.61 -8.05
C GLN A 9 7.49 11.15 -6.77
N TRP A 10 7.11 10.28 -5.84
CA TRP A 10 6.53 10.67 -4.55
C TRP A 10 7.54 11.12 -3.51
N ASN A 11 8.84 11.14 -3.79
CA ASN A 11 9.86 11.54 -2.80
C ASN A 11 9.63 12.94 -2.23
N ALA A 12 9.15 13.91 -3.03
CA ALA A 12 8.82 15.24 -2.53
C ALA A 12 7.66 15.20 -1.52
N PHE A 13 6.60 14.46 -1.85
CA PHE A 13 5.47 14.22 -0.97
C PHE A 13 5.91 13.50 0.31
N ARG A 14 6.67 12.41 0.18
CA ARG A 14 7.23 11.65 1.31
C ARG A 14 8.06 12.52 2.25
N ARG A 15 8.84 13.48 1.74
CA ARG A 15 9.62 14.39 2.59
C ARG A 15 8.76 15.41 3.36
N ALA A 16 7.58 15.75 2.86
CA ALA A 16 6.66 16.67 3.51
C ALA A 16 5.81 16.00 4.61
N LEU A 17 5.74 14.66 4.61
CA LEU A 17 5.00 13.88 5.59
C LEU A 17 5.67 13.86 6.98
N ARG A 18 4.86 13.72 8.02
CA ARG A 18 5.34 13.45 9.40
C ARG A 18 6.01 12.07 9.46
N THR A 19 6.76 11.81 10.53
CA THR A 19 7.47 10.53 10.69
C THR A 19 6.52 9.32 10.64
N GLU A 20 5.37 9.41 11.31
CA GLU A 20 4.35 8.35 11.29
C GLU A 20 3.82 8.09 9.86
N ASP A 21 3.47 9.14 9.14
CA ASP A 21 2.94 9.04 7.77
C ASP A 21 3.98 8.54 6.77
N ARG A 22 5.26 8.89 6.97
CA ARG A 22 6.37 8.36 6.16
C ARG A 22 6.51 6.85 6.31
N LEU A 23 6.42 6.34 7.53
CA LEU A 23 6.46 4.91 7.80
C LEU A 23 5.25 4.21 7.17
N ALA A 24 4.05 4.80 7.29
CA ALA A 24 2.85 4.27 6.65
C ALA A 24 2.99 4.22 5.11
N LEU A 25 3.59 5.24 4.49
CA LEU A 25 3.86 5.26 3.05
C LEU A 25 4.89 4.20 2.63
N ASP A 26 5.93 3.97 3.45
CA ASP A 26 6.92 2.92 3.19
C ASP A 26 6.30 1.52 3.31
N GLU A 27 5.39 1.31 4.27
CA GLU A 27 4.62 0.08 4.41
C GLU A 27 3.65 -0.13 3.24
N ALA A 28 3.01 0.93 2.74
CA ALA A 28 2.17 0.89 1.56
C ALA A 28 2.95 0.40 0.33
N ALA A 29 4.22 0.80 0.17
CA ALA A 29 5.06 0.27 -0.89
C ALA A 29 5.30 -1.24 -0.77
N ASN A 30 5.43 -1.77 0.45
CA ASN A 30 5.54 -3.21 0.67
C ASN A 30 4.24 -3.95 0.32
N ALA A 31 3.09 -3.39 0.68
CA ALA A 31 1.78 -3.93 0.32
C ALA A 31 1.62 -4.07 -1.21
N VAL A 32 2.11 -3.08 -1.94
CA VAL A 32 2.13 -3.07 -3.40
C VAL A 32 3.05 -4.15 -3.96
N ARG A 33 4.28 -4.28 -3.44
CA ARG A 33 5.23 -5.32 -3.89
C ARG A 33 4.68 -6.73 -3.69
N GLN A 34 4.04 -7.00 -2.55
CA GLN A 34 3.42 -8.30 -2.27
C GLN A 34 2.30 -8.67 -3.25
N ARG A 35 1.67 -7.68 -3.88
CA ARG A 35 0.55 -7.85 -4.81
C ARG A 35 0.94 -7.54 -6.26
N ALA A 36 2.23 -7.48 -6.56
CA ALA A 36 2.73 -7.13 -7.89
C ALA A 36 2.24 -8.10 -8.99
N SER A 37 2.04 -9.38 -8.67
CA SER A 37 1.46 -10.38 -9.58
C SER A 37 0.00 -10.06 -9.93
N ALA A 38 -0.81 -9.69 -8.93
CA ALA A 38 -2.20 -9.29 -9.14
C ALA A 38 -2.30 -7.96 -9.91
N GLY A 39 -1.45 -6.98 -9.58
CA GLY A 39 -1.37 -5.72 -10.31
C GLY A 39 -0.94 -5.89 -11.77
N GLY A 40 -0.11 -6.90 -12.08
CA GLY A 40 0.27 -7.26 -13.44
C GLY A 40 -0.88 -7.77 -14.32
N MET A 41 -1.97 -8.23 -13.70
CA MET A 41 -3.19 -8.69 -14.39
C MET A 41 -4.14 -7.55 -14.76
N MET A 42 -3.85 -6.32 -14.33
CA MET A 42 -4.61 -5.12 -14.65
C MET A 42 -3.85 -4.30 -15.70
N PRO A 43 -4.12 -4.48 -17.01
CA PRO A 43 -3.50 -3.67 -18.04
C PRO A 43 -4.10 -2.26 -17.98
N THR A 44 -3.42 -1.36 -17.27
CA THR A 44 -3.79 0.05 -17.17
C THR A 44 -2.61 0.94 -17.59
N PRO A 45 -2.85 2.04 -18.33
CA PRO A 45 -1.81 2.99 -18.69
C PRO A 45 -1.25 3.75 -17.49
N ASP A 46 -2.02 3.89 -16.41
CA ASP A 46 -1.55 4.51 -15.16
C ASP A 46 -1.41 3.44 -14.05
N PRO A 47 -0.20 3.19 -13.54
CA PRO A 47 0.00 2.23 -12.45
C PRO A 47 -0.63 2.67 -11.11
N LEU A 48 -1.17 3.89 -10.99
CA LEU A 48 -1.77 4.39 -9.77
C LEU A 48 -2.92 3.50 -9.29
N GLU A 49 -3.77 3.02 -10.20
CA GLU A 49 -4.94 2.21 -9.86
C GLU A 49 -4.57 0.88 -9.16
N PRO A 50 -3.71 0.00 -9.73
CA PRO A 50 -3.29 -1.22 -9.04
C PRO A 50 -2.44 -0.94 -7.79
N ILE A 51 -1.75 0.20 -7.72
CA ILE A 51 -1.06 0.65 -6.50
C ILE A 51 -2.08 0.91 -5.38
N LEU A 52 -3.06 1.78 -5.61
CA LEU A 52 -4.06 2.14 -4.62
C LEU A 52 -4.89 0.94 -4.19
N LEU A 53 -5.29 0.07 -5.13
CA LEU A 53 -5.98 -1.18 -4.80
C LEU A 53 -5.14 -2.08 -3.90
N SER A 54 -3.84 -2.21 -4.18
CA SER A 54 -2.96 -3.04 -3.36
C SER A 54 -2.84 -2.50 -1.93
N VAL A 55 -2.74 -1.18 -1.76
CA VAL A 55 -2.68 -0.51 -0.45
C VAL A 55 -3.99 -0.67 0.31
N LEU A 56 -5.14 -0.45 -0.36
CA LEU A 56 -6.46 -0.59 0.24
C LEU A 56 -6.71 -2.03 0.69
N VAL A 57 -6.41 -3.02 -0.15
CA VAL A 57 -6.56 -4.44 0.21
C VAL A 57 -5.71 -4.78 1.43
N ASP A 58 -4.49 -4.24 1.53
CA ASP A 58 -3.64 -4.44 2.70
C ASP A 58 -4.23 -3.82 3.97
N ALA A 59 -4.74 -2.60 3.88
CA ALA A 59 -5.43 -1.94 4.99
C ALA A 59 -6.63 -2.75 5.48
N PHE A 60 -7.52 -3.21 4.58
CA PHE A 60 -8.66 -4.05 4.93
C PHE A 60 -8.26 -5.40 5.53
N VAL A 61 -7.16 -6.01 5.07
CA VAL A 61 -6.64 -7.25 5.67
C VAL A 61 -6.14 -6.99 7.09
N ARG A 62 -5.42 -5.88 7.33
CA ARG A 62 -4.93 -5.53 8.67
C ARG A 62 -6.07 -5.20 9.62
N ILE A 63 -7.07 -4.44 9.17
CA ILE A 63 -8.27 -4.10 9.94
C ILE A 63 -8.98 -5.38 10.38
N ARG A 64 -9.31 -6.29 9.44
CA ARG A 64 -9.95 -7.58 9.78
C ARG A 64 -9.15 -8.42 10.77
N ARG A 65 -7.82 -8.41 10.67
CA ARG A 65 -6.95 -9.12 11.63
C ARG A 65 -6.97 -8.49 13.02
N LEU A 66 -7.05 -7.16 13.10
CA LEU A 66 -7.16 -6.45 14.37
C LEU A 66 -8.54 -6.69 15.00
N GLU A 67 -9.61 -6.60 14.21
CA GLU A 67 -10.99 -6.90 14.63
C GLU A 67 -11.10 -8.33 15.19
N ALA A 68 -10.62 -9.34 14.46
CA ALA A 68 -10.63 -10.73 14.93
C ALA A 68 -9.85 -10.93 16.24
N ARG A 69 -8.73 -10.23 16.42
CA ARG A 69 -7.95 -10.31 17.67
C ARG A 69 -8.66 -9.63 18.85
N LEU A 70 -9.45 -8.60 18.59
CA LEU A 70 -10.27 -7.96 19.62
C LEU A 70 -11.41 -8.90 20.04
N GLU A 71 -12.07 -9.54 19.07
CA GLU A 71 -13.11 -10.56 19.34
C GLU A 71 -12.58 -11.75 20.15
N GLU A 72 -11.34 -12.19 19.94
CA GLU A 72 -10.70 -13.27 20.72
C GLU A 72 -10.37 -12.87 22.18
N MET A 73 -10.35 -11.58 22.50
CA MET A 73 -10.03 -11.06 23.83
C MET A 73 -11.27 -10.74 24.68
N GLU A 74 -12.46 -10.79 24.09
CA GLU A 74 -13.77 -10.62 24.74
C GLU A 74 -14.37 -11.97 25.18
#